data_AF-A0A6B8WA27-F1
#
_entry.id   AF-A0A6B8WA27-F1
#
_cell.length_a   1.000
_cell.length_b   1.000
_cell.length_c   1.000
_cell.angle_alpha   90.00
_cell.angle_beta   90.00
_cell.angle_gamma   90.00
#
_symmetry.space_group_name_H-M   'P 1'
#
loop_
_entity.id
_entity.type
_entity.pdbx_description
1 polymer ?
#
loop_
_entity_poly.entity_id
_entity_poly.type
_entity_poly.pdbx_seq_one_letter_code
_entity_poly.pdbx_strand_id
1 'polypeptide(L)'
;MSVAPKGSLNARQRARLAVQVDQDKLKRQVDLFTEALTAVDVRDQAEIRLGRALNELRGMGLTRADIAQRTGLAPREVSAAMRAATEAETLEQEGETTTPEDTDLTASATPVEGADDTPESGDTGADQGVGNETELKTPEARSVDPAPAQ
;
A
#
# COMPACT_ATOMS: atom_id res chain seq x y z
N MET A 1 17.67 -59.03 -4.83
CA MET A 1 16.76 -58.05 -4.19
C MET A 1 17.51 -56.74 -4.07
N SER A 2 17.08 -55.69 -4.79
CA SER A 2 17.76 -54.38 -4.80
C SER A 2 17.08 -53.47 -3.79
N VAL A 3 17.83 -53.02 -2.78
CA VAL A 3 17.35 -52.15 -1.70
C VAL A 3 17.45 -50.71 -2.18
N ALA A 4 16.32 -49.99 -2.25
CA ALA A 4 16.30 -48.59 -2.65
C ALA A 4 17.20 -47.73 -1.74
N PRO A 5 18.02 -46.82 -2.29
CA PRO A 5 18.74 -45.88 -1.44
C PRO A 5 17.76 -44.86 -0.86
N LYS A 6 17.53 -44.95 0.45
CA LYS A 6 16.91 -43.88 1.26
C LYS A 6 17.84 -42.66 1.24
N GLY A 7 17.65 -41.77 0.27
CA GLY A 7 18.39 -40.52 0.16
C GLY A 7 17.58 -39.36 0.71
N SER A 8 17.90 -38.88 1.92
CA SER A 8 17.47 -37.57 2.38
C SER A 8 17.92 -36.51 1.37
N LEU A 9 17.02 -35.63 0.94
CA LEU A 9 17.34 -34.55 -0.01
C LEU A 9 18.63 -33.82 0.41
N ASN A 10 19.52 -33.61 -0.56
CA ASN A 10 20.77 -32.91 -0.33
C ASN A 10 20.47 -31.50 0.19
N ALA A 11 21.28 -30.94 1.11
CA ALA A 11 20.94 -29.69 1.81
C ALA A 11 20.53 -28.56 0.85
N ARG A 12 21.20 -28.49 -0.31
CA ARG A 12 20.89 -27.55 -1.40
C ARG A 12 19.51 -27.75 -2.03
N GLN A 13 19.06 -29.00 -2.18
CA GLN A 13 17.72 -29.29 -2.71
C GLN A 13 16.64 -28.88 -1.70
N ARG A 14 16.87 -29.13 -0.40
CA ARG A 14 15.97 -28.66 0.67
C ARG A 14 15.86 -27.14 0.70
N ALA A 15 16.98 -26.43 0.59
CA ALA A 15 17.00 -24.97 0.52
C ALA A 15 16.21 -24.43 -0.68
N ARG A 16 16.36 -25.05 -1.87
CA ARG A 16 15.59 -24.66 -3.07
C ARG A 16 14.08 -24.86 -2.90
N LEU A 17 13.67 -25.98 -2.33
CA LEU A 17 12.25 -26.24 -2.07
C LEU A 17 11.67 -25.26 -1.04
N ALA A 18 12.43 -24.91 0.00
CA ALA A 18 12.00 -23.91 0.98
C ALA A 18 11.79 -22.54 0.33
N VAL A 19 12.74 -22.08 -0.48
CA VAL A 19 12.62 -20.82 -1.23
C VAL A 19 11.44 -20.87 -2.20
N GLN A 20 11.21 -21.99 -2.88
CA GLN A 20 10.07 -22.13 -3.78
C GLN A 20 8.74 -22.01 -3.03
N VAL A 21 8.61 -22.69 -1.89
CA VAL A 21 7.42 -22.61 -1.04
C VAL A 21 7.17 -21.17 -0.57
N ASP A 22 8.23 -20.44 -0.21
CA ASP A 22 8.09 -19.04 0.22
C ASP A 22 7.76 -18.11 -0.96
N GLN A 23 8.30 -18.35 -2.14
CA GLN A 23 7.91 -17.64 -3.36
C GLN A 23 6.44 -17.87 -3.71
N ASP A 24 5.95 -19.10 -3.58
CA ASP A 24 4.55 -19.42 -3.88
C ASP A 24 3.60 -18.77 -2.86
N LYS A 25 3.99 -18.66 -1.59
CA LYS A 25 3.26 -17.87 -0.59
C LYS A 25 3.23 -16.39 -0.95
N LEU A 26 4.38 -15.82 -1.34
CA LEU A 26 4.47 -14.40 -1.71
C LEU A 26 3.59 -14.10 -2.93
N LYS A 27 3.64 -14.93 -3.97
CA LYS A 27 2.76 -14.79 -5.15
C LYS A 27 1.29 -14.78 -4.74
N ARG A 28 0.88 -15.76 -3.92
CA ARG A 28 -0.50 -15.83 -3.42
C ARG A 28 -0.89 -14.61 -2.59
N GLN A 29 0.03 -14.05 -1.79
CA GLN A 29 -0.23 -12.80 -1.06
C GLN A 29 -0.44 -11.62 -2.01
N VAL A 30 0.41 -11.49 -3.04
CA VAL A 30 0.28 -10.43 -4.05
C VAL A 30 -1.03 -10.57 -4.82
N ASP A 31 -1.42 -11.79 -5.19
CA ASP A 31 -2.68 -12.04 -5.89
C ASP A 31 -3.89 -11.62 -5.03
N LEU A 32 -3.88 -11.98 -3.74
CA LEU A 32 -4.95 -11.61 -2.81
C LEU A 32 -4.98 -10.10 -2.52
N PHE A 33 -3.83 -9.43 -2.43
CA PHE A 33 -3.79 -7.98 -2.30
C PHE A 33 -4.34 -7.30 -3.55
N THR A 34 -3.99 -7.80 -4.73
CA THR A 34 -4.51 -7.29 -5.99
C THR A 34 -6.03 -7.44 -6.05
N GLU A 35 -6.54 -8.62 -5.73
CA GLU A 35 -7.99 -8.88 -5.66
C GLU A 35 -8.68 -7.94 -4.65
N ALA A 36 -8.13 -7.79 -3.45
CA ALA A 36 -8.69 -6.90 -2.43
C ALA A 36 -8.72 -5.43 -2.87
N LEU A 37 -7.64 -4.94 -3.48
CA LEU A 37 -7.58 -3.55 -3.97
C LEU A 37 -8.58 -3.34 -5.12
N THR A 38 -8.68 -4.26 -6.07
CA THR A 38 -9.70 -4.17 -7.12
C THR A 38 -11.12 -4.20 -6.57
N ALA A 39 -11.38 -4.98 -5.52
CA ALA A 39 -12.69 -4.99 -4.87
C ALA A 39 -13.00 -3.66 -4.16
N VAL A 40 -11.99 -2.99 -3.60
CA VAL A 40 -12.12 -1.63 -3.04
C VAL A 40 -12.46 -0.64 -4.15
N ASP A 41 -11.76 -0.66 -5.28
CA ASP A 41 -12.05 0.24 -6.41
C ASP A 41 -13.50 0.06 -6.91
N VAL A 42 -13.97 -1.18 -7.03
CA VAL A 42 -15.35 -1.48 -7.44
C VAL A 42 -16.36 -0.97 -6.40
N ARG A 43 -16.07 -1.12 -5.11
CA ARG A 43 -16.92 -0.62 -4.03
C ARG A 43 -17.01 0.90 -4.06
N ASP A 44 -15.89 1.59 -4.23
CA ASP A 44 -15.84 3.05 -4.24
C ASP A 44 -16.59 3.60 -5.47
N GLN A 45 -16.46 2.95 -6.64
CA GLN A 45 -17.29 3.27 -7.81
C GLN A 45 -18.79 3.05 -7.56
N ALA A 46 -19.15 1.98 -6.84
CA ALA A 46 -20.54 1.72 -6.49
C ALA A 46 -21.09 2.77 -5.52
N GLU A 47 -20.29 3.23 -4.56
CA GLU A 47 -20.66 4.29 -3.62
C GLU A 47 -20.85 5.64 -4.33
N ILE A 48 -19.98 5.98 -5.29
CA ILE A 48 -20.13 7.18 -6.12
C ILE A 48 -21.43 7.10 -6.93
N ARG A 49 -21.71 5.97 -7.59
CA ARG A 49 -22.96 5.78 -8.36
C ARG A 49 -24.20 5.88 -7.47
N LEU A 50 -24.14 5.29 -6.27
CA LEU A 50 -25.20 5.43 -5.27
C LEU A 50 -25.39 6.91 -4.92
N GLY A 51 -24.33 7.63 -4.58
CA GLY A 51 -24.36 9.05 -4.25
C GLY A 51 -24.97 9.92 -5.35
N ARG A 52 -24.60 9.67 -6.62
CA ARG A 52 -25.19 10.34 -7.79
C ARG A 52 -26.69 10.12 -7.87
N ALA A 53 -27.16 8.87 -7.76
CA ALA A 53 -28.59 8.56 -7.75
C ALA A 53 -29.33 9.23 -6.58
N LEU A 54 -28.72 9.27 -5.38
CA LEU A 54 -29.31 9.96 -4.22
C LEU A 54 -29.39 11.49 -4.45
N ASN A 55 -28.38 12.09 -5.09
CA ASN A 55 -28.38 13.51 -5.46
C ASN A 55 -29.49 13.82 -6.48
N GLU A 56 -29.71 12.94 -7.47
CA GLU A 56 -30.83 13.05 -8.41
C GLU A 56 -32.19 12.99 -7.69
N LEU A 57 -32.37 12.04 -6.76
CA LEU A 57 -33.60 11.95 -5.93
C LEU A 57 -33.86 13.24 -5.15
N ARG A 58 -32.79 13.85 -4.62
CA ARG A 58 -32.90 15.15 -3.94
C ARG A 58 -33.22 16.28 -4.93
N GLY A 59 -32.66 16.26 -6.14
CA GLY A 59 -32.99 17.19 -7.21
C GLY A 59 -34.47 17.14 -7.62
N MET A 60 -35.11 15.97 -7.50
CA MET A 60 -36.55 15.78 -7.70
C MET A 60 -37.41 16.23 -6.50
N GLY A 61 -36.80 16.74 -5.43
CA GLY A 61 -37.50 17.35 -4.29
C GLY A 61 -37.69 16.43 -3.09
N LEU A 62 -37.13 15.21 -3.07
CA LEU A 62 -37.17 14.37 -1.88
C LEU A 62 -36.22 14.91 -0.81
N THR A 63 -36.65 14.89 0.46
CA THR A 63 -35.76 15.21 1.57
C THR A 63 -34.82 14.04 1.88
N ARG A 64 -33.69 14.32 2.54
CA ARG A 64 -32.75 13.25 2.95
C ARG A 64 -33.41 12.23 3.90
N ALA A 65 -34.37 12.68 4.72
CA ALA A 65 -35.12 11.80 5.61
C ALA A 65 -36.02 10.85 4.82
N ASP A 66 -36.75 11.35 3.82
CA ASP A 66 -37.60 10.53 2.95
C ASP A 66 -36.78 9.52 2.16
N ILE A 67 -35.62 9.96 1.65
CA ILE A 67 -34.68 9.08 0.93
C ILE A 67 -34.21 7.96 1.85
N ALA A 68 -33.69 8.28 3.04
CA ALA A 68 -33.25 7.29 4.02
C ALA A 68 -34.36 6.29 4.40
N GLN A 69 -35.58 6.78 4.61
CA GLN A 69 -36.72 5.93 4.92
C GLN A 69 -37.08 4.98 3.78
N ARG A 70 -37.02 5.45 2.52
CA ARG A 70 -37.38 4.66 1.34
C ARG A 70 -36.32 3.65 0.95
N THR A 71 -35.04 3.99 1.12
CA THR A 71 -33.91 3.12 0.76
C THR A 71 -33.53 2.15 1.88
N GLY A 72 -33.95 2.43 3.11
CA GLY A 72 -33.53 1.68 4.30
C GLY A 72 -32.11 2.01 4.76
N LEU A 73 -31.46 3.01 4.15
CA LEU A 73 -30.14 3.49 4.54
C LEU A 73 -30.23 4.38 5.78
N ALA A 74 -29.19 4.39 6.60
CA ALA A 74 -29.09 5.36 7.67
C ALA A 74 -28.95 6.79 7.09
N PRO A 75 -29.52 7.83 7.73
CA PRO A 75 -29.37 9.21 7.26
C PRO A 75 -27.91 9.68 7.09
N ARG A 76 -27.00 9.11 7.89
CA ARG A 76 -25.56 9.36 7.79
C ARG A 76 -24.96 8.74 6.53
N GLU A 77 -25.35 7.52 6.18
CA GLU A 77 -24.90 6.82 4.96
C GLU A 77 -25.38 7.55 3.72
N VAL A 78 -26.64 7.99 3.71
CA VAL A 78 -27.18 8.84 2.63
C VAL A 78 -26.34 10.10 2.46
N SER A 79 -26.00 10.77 3.56
CA SER A 79 -25.20 12.00 3.51
C SER A 79 -23.75 11.75 3.07
N ALA A 80 -23.16 10.62 3.49
CA ALA A 80 -21.81 10.22 3.10
C ALA A 80 -21.72 9.90 1.61
N ALA A 81 -22.62 9.03 1.10
CA ALA A 81 -22.64 8.66 -0.31
C ALA A 81 -22.86 9.89 -1.22
N MET A 82 -23.82 10.76 -0.88
CA MET A 82 -24.05 12.01 -1.63
C MET A 82 -22.80 12.90 -1.68
N ARG A 83 -22.04 12.97 -0.59
CA ARG A 83 -20.80 13.74 -0.50
C ARG A 83 -19.69 13.11 -1.33
N ALA A 84 -19.52 11.78 -1.22
CA ALA A 84 -18.54 11.03 -2.01
C ALA A 84 -18.73 11.25 -3.52
N ALA A 85 -19.98 11.27 -3.98
CA ALA A 85 -20.29 11.57 -5.38
C ALA A 85 -19.88 12.99 -5.80
N THR A 86 -20.15 14.00 -4.96
CA THR A 86 -19.74 15.39 -5.25
C THR A 86 -18.23 15.56 -5.24
N GLU A 87 -17.53 14.92 -4.30
CA GLU A 87 -16.06 14.94 -4.23
C GLU A 87 -15.43 14.23 -5.44
N ALA A 88 -16.00 13.12 -5.89
CA ALA A 88 -15.57 12.44 -7.11
C ALA A 88 -15.73 13.29 -8.37
N GLU A 89 -16.85 14.01 -8.51
CA GLU A 89 -17.07 14.94 -9.64
C GLU A 89 -16.04 16.07 -9.67
N THR A 90 -15.62 16.58 -8.50
CA THR A 90 -14.56 17.60 -8.44
C THR A 90 -13.19 17.05 -8.84
N LEU A 91 -12.86 15.82 -8.43
CA LEU A 91 -11.60 15.18 -8.79
C LEU A 91 -11.52 14.82 -10.29
N GLU A 92 -12.64 14.38 -10.87
CA GLU A 92 -12.74 14.10 -12.31
C GLU A 92 -12.48 15.37 -13.15
N GLN A 93 -12.93 16.55 -12.71
CA GLN A 93 -12.66 17.82 -13.40
C GLN A 93 -11.21 18.30 -13.28
N GLU A 94 -10.51 17.96 -12.20
CA GLU A 94 -9.11 18.35 -12.00
C GLU A 94 -8.12 17.40 -12.71
N GLY A 95 -8.51 16.15 -12.95
CA GLY A 95 -7.69 15.10 -13.57
C GLY A 95 -7.53 15.19 -15.09
N GLU A 96 -8.32 16.00 -15.80
CA GLU A 96 -8.30 16.07 -17.28
C GLU A 96 -7.10 16.86 -17.85
N THR A 97 -6.11 17.24 -17.03
CA THR A 97 -4.95 18.07 -17.47
C THR A 97 -3.59 17.36 -17.52
N THR A 98 -3.47 16.06 -17.27
CA THR A 98 -2.15 15.38 -17.34
C THR A 98 -2.21 13.99 -17.97
N THR A 99 -2.22 13.93 -19.31
CA THR A 99 -1.71 12.78 -20.05
C THR A 99 -0.18 12.83 -19.96
N PRO A 100 0.51 11.88 -19.31
CA PRO A 100 1.95 11.76 -19.50
C PRO A 100 2.20 11.17 -20.89
N GLU A 101 2.74 11.98 -21.80
CA GLU A 101 3.26 11.49 -23.07
C GLU A 101 4.35 10.45 -22.81
N ASP A 102 4.14 9.32 -23.47
CA ASP A 102 5.05 8.20 -23.67
C ASP A 102 6.40 8.71 -24.20
N THR A 103 7.42 8.80 -23.33
CA THR A 103 8.81 9.02 -23.76
C THR A 103 9.59 7.72 -23.57
N ASP A 104 9.49 6.93 -24.63
CA ASP A 104 10.46 5.98 -25.15
C ASP A 104 11.90 6.29 -24.69
N LEU A 105 12.39 5.57 -23.68
CA LEU A 105 13.80 5.53 -23.30
C LEU A 105 14.48 4.37 -24.04
N THR A 106 14.69 4.55 -25.35
CA THR A 106 15.64 3.75 -26.12
C THR A 106 16.84 4.61 -26.55
N ALA A 107 18.03 4.01 -26.45
CA ALA A 107 19.34 4.47 -26.92
C ALA A 107 20.05 5.51 -26.01
N SER A 108 21.35 5.43 -25.69
CA SER A 108 22.46 4.70 -26.29
C SER A 108 23.53 4.41 -25.24
N ALA A 109 24.12 3.22 -25.34
CA ALA A 109 25.45 2.95 -24.79
C ALA A 109 26.50 3.73 -25.59
N THR A 110 27.44 4.36 -24.89
CA THR A 110 28.74 4.74 -25.45
C THR A 110 29.86 4.23 -24.52
N PRO A 111 30.88 3.55 -25.07
CA PRO A 111 32.06 3.15 -24.31
C PRO A 111 33.06 4.30 -24.27
N VAL A 112 33.63 4.59 -23.10
CA VAL A 112 34.83 5.44 -22.98
C VAL A 112 36.00 4.53 -22.63
N GLU A 113 36.82 4.25 -23.65
CA GLU A 113 38.21 3.83 -23.51
C GLU A 113 39.04 4.97 -22.89
N GLY A 114 40.12 4.57 -22.22
CA GLY A 114 40.73 5.33 -21.14
C GLY A 114 41.61 6.51 -21.53
N ALA A 115 42.02 7.23 -20.49
CA ALA A 115 43.23 8.03 -20.45
C ALA A 115 43.63 8.21 -18.98
N ASP A 116 44.88 7.86 -18.69
CA ASP A 116 45.66 8.22 -17.51
C ASP A 116 45.35 9.65 -17.04
N ASP A 117 45.12 9.83 -15.74
CA ASP A 117 45.72 10.96 -15.02
C ASP A 117 45.75 10.67 -13.52
N THR A 118 46.98 10.56 -13.00
CA THR A 118 47.27 10.54 -11.57
C THR A 118 47.34 11.99 -11.08
N PRO A 119 46.67 12.32 -9.96
CA PRO A 119 47.34 13.11 -8.93
C PRO A 119 47.08 12.51 -7.54
N GLU A 120 48.14 12.20 -6.80
CA GLU A 120 48.77 13.09 -5.81
C GLU A 120 48.10 12.99 -4.44
N SER A 121 48.88 12.48 -3.50
CA SER A 121 48.55 12.29 -2.09
C SER A 121 48.05 13.56 -1.42
N GLY A 122 46.83 13.50 -0.88
CA GLY A 122 46.30 14.45 0.09
C GLY A 122 46.10 13.75 1.42
N ASP A 123 47.10 13.85 2.28
CA ASP A 123 47.02 13.64 3.73
C ASP A 123 45.98 14.61 4.32
N THR A 124 44.99 14.09 5.05
CA THR A 124 44.44 14.74 6.25
C THR A 124 43.48 13.79 6.96
N GLY A 125 43.85 13.44 8.19
CA GLY A 125 43.07 12.57 9.07
C GLY A 125 41.68 13.12 9.41
N ALA A 126 40.72 12.21 9.50
CA ALA A 126 39.45 12.44 10.15
C ALA A 126 39.18 11.26 11.11
N ASP A 127 39.41 11.58 12.37
CA ASP A 127 39.00 10.87 13.59
C ASP A 127 37.51 10.51 13.52
N GLN A 128 37.21 9.21 13.55
CA GLN A 128 35.84 8.69 13.65
C GLN A 128 35.48 8.57 15.14
N GLY A 129 34.67 9.51 15.61
CA GLY A 129 34.10 9.46 16.96
C GLY A 129 32.68 10.03 16.97
N VAL A 130 31.70 9.31 16.42
CA VAL A 130 30.28 9.65 16.57
C VAL A 130 29.58 8.50 17.28
N GLY A 131 29.69 8.47 18.61
CA GLY A 131 28.84 7.68 19.48
C GLY A 131 27.51 8.42 19.66
N ASN A 132 26.48 8.04 18.90
CA ASN A 132 25.12 8.46 19.16
C ASN A 132 24.48 7.55 20.22
N GLU A 133 24.61 7.93 21.49
CA GLU A 133 23.77 7.38 22.57
C GLU A 133 22.35 7.93 22.40
N THR A 134 21.45 7.10 21.88
CA THR A 134 20.02 7.40 21.86
C THR A 134 19.39 6.78 23.11
N GLU A 135 19.28 7.58 24.19
CA GLU A 135 18.50 7.22 25.37
C GLU A 135 17.01 7.06 24.99
N LEU A 136 16.58 5.81 24.83
CA LEU A 136 15.17 5.43 24.75
C LEU A 136 14.56 5.51 26.14
N LYS A 137 13.94 6.66 26.42
CA LYS A 137 13.08 6.89 27.58
C LYS A 137 11.82 6.03 27.46
N THR A 138 11.80 4.93 28.20
CA THR A 138 10.64 4.05 28.37
C THR A 138 9.65 4.73 29.32
N PRO A 139 8.39 5.00 28.93
CA PRO A 139 7.36 5.36 29.90
C PRO A 139 6.88 4.10 30.60
N GLU A 140 7.21 3.99 31.89
CA GLU A 140 6.72 2.97 32.81
C GLU A 140 5.18 2.98 32.86
N ALA A 141 4.62 1.77 32.82
CA ALA A 141 3.20 1.51 32.86
C ALA A 141 2.60 2.01 34.19
N ARG A 142 1.52 2.77 34.06
CA ARG A 142 0.66 3.25 35.15
C ARG A 142 -0.05 2.04 35.77
N SER A 143 0.46 1.53 36.88
CA SER A 143 -0.20 0.56 37.75
C SER A 143 -1.48 1.19 38.32
N VAL A 144 -2.64 0.69 37.87
CA VAL A 144 -3.94 1.01 38.45
C VAL A 144 -4.13 0.10 39.64
N ASP A 145 -4.07 0.69 40.83
CA ASP A 145 -4.46 0.07 42.10
C ASP A 145 -5.98 -0.21 42.09
N PRO A 146 -6.45 -1.44 42.34
CA PRO A 146 -7.86 -1.68 42.64
C PRO A 146 -8.13 -1.39 44.12
N ALA A 147 -8.94 -0.35 44.38
CA ALA A 147 -9.42 -0.02 45.72
C ALA A 147 -10.21 -1.20 46.34
N PRO A 148 -10.12 -1.40 47.67
CA PRO A 148 -10.77 -2.51 48.35
C PRO A 148 -12.28 -2.28 48.51
N ALA A 149 -13.03 -3.37 48.39
CA ALA A 149 -14.41 -3.46 48.81
C ALA A 149 -14.53 -3.26 50.33
N GLN A 150 -15.42 -2.35 50.75
CA GLN A 150 -16.46 -2.53 51.79
C GLN A 150 -17.58 -1.51 51.58
#